data_AF-A0A9W6RL32-F1
#
_entry.id   AF-A0A9W6RL32-F1
#
_cell.length_a   1.000
_cell.length_b   1.000
_cell.length_c   1.000
_cell.angle_alpha   90.00
_cell.angle_beta   90.00
_cell.angle_gamma   90.00
#
_symmetry.space_group_name_H-M   'P 1'
#
loop_
_entity.id
_entity.type
_entity.pdbx_description
1 polymer ?
#
loop_
_entity_poly.entity_id
_entity_poly.type
_entity_poly.pdbx_seq_one_letter_code
_entity_poly.pdbx_strand_id
1 'polypeptide(L)' 'MPVHAVSLVAMGLWLLDNCDLEACATTAAELGQWDFQLAVAPVRFAGTSGSPVNPIATF' A
#
# COMPACT_ATOMS: atom_id res chain seq x y z
N MET A 1 -12.38 -12.57 8.13
CA MET A 1 -11.22 -13.01 7.30
C MET A 1 -11.52 -13.41 5.84
N PRO A 2 -12.72 -13.26 5.23
CA PRO A 2 -12.90 -13.71 3.84
C PRO A 2 -12.08 -12.88 2.84
N VAL A 3 -11.99 -11.55 3.04
CA VAL A 3 -11.20 -10.65 2.19
C VAL A 3 -9.72 -11.04 2.19
N HIS A 4 -9.14 -11.33 3.36
CA HIS A 4 -7.75 -11.76 3.45
C HIS A 4 -7.50 -13.08 2.72
N ALA A 5 -8.39 -14.07 2.90
CA ALA A 5 -8.24 -15.38 2.27
C ALA A 5 -8.36 -15.28 0.73
N VAL A 6 -9.36 -14.55 0.23
CA VAL A 6 -9.55 -14.38 -1.20
C VAL A 6 -8.40 -13.57 -1.81
N SER A 7 -8.04 -12.42 -1.24
CA SER A 7 -7.00 -11.55 -1.79
C SER A 7 -5.62 -12.21 -1.77
N LEU A 8 -5.17 -12.72 -0.62
CA LEU A 8 -3.82 -13.29 -0.48
C LEU A 8 -3.71 -14.67 -1.15
N VAL A 9 -4.63 -15.59 -0.82
CA VAL A 9 -4.50 -17.01 -1.19
C VAL A 9 -5.10 -17.28 -2.56
N ALA A 10 -6.34 -16.86 -2.81
CA ALA A 10 -7.01 -17.19 -4.06
C ALA A 10 -6.54 -16.31 -5.24
N MET A 11 -6.23 -15.03 -4.98
CA MET A 11 -5.87 -14.06 -6.02
C MET A 11 -4.37 -13.71 -6.06
N GLY A 12 -3.59 -14.03 -5.03
CA GLY A 12 -2.16 -13.70 -4.99
C GLY A 12 -1.87 -12.19 -4.88
N LEU A 13 -2.81 -11.41 -4.36
CA LEU A 13 -2.63 -9.98 -4.13
C LEU A 13 -1.74 -9.73 -2.92
N TRP A 14 -1.07 -8.57 -2.91
CA TRP A 14 -0.40 -8.02 -1.74
C TRP A 14 -1.34 -7.08 -0.99
N LEU A 15 -1.26 -7.08 0.34
CA LEU A 15 -2.01 -6.16 1.20
C LEU A 15 -1.06 -5.17 1.87
N LEU A 16 -1.45 -3.89 1.86
CA LEU A 16 -0.82 -2.82 2.61
C LEU A 16 -1.78 -2.45 3.74
N ASP A 17 -1.35 -2.67 4.97
CA ASP A 17 -2.15 -2.38 6.16
C ASP A 17 -1.58 -1.19 6.91
N ASN A 18 -2.44 -0.48 7.63
CA ASN A 18 -2.07 0.60 8.54
C ASN A 18 -1.22 1.72 7.88
N CYS A 19 -1.55 2.09 6.65
CA CYS A 19 -0.98 3.28 6.02
C CYS A 19 -1.56 4.54 6.66
N ASP A 20 -0.70 5.53 6.93
CA ASP A 20 -1.13 6.89 7.19
C ASP A 20 -1.38 7.59 5.85
N LEU A 21 -2.62 8.04 5.65
CA LEU A 21 -3.09 8.61 4.39
C LEU A 21 -3.51 10.08 4.52
N GLU A 22 -3.36 10.72 5.69
CA GLU A 22 -3.90 12.06 5.93
C GLU A 22 -3.27 13.11 5.00
N ALA A 23 -1.94 13.13 4.93
CA ALA A 23 -1.21 14.04 4.05
C ALA A 23 -1.46 13.74 2.56
N CYS A 24 -1.48 12.45 2.19
CA CYS A 24 -1.74 12.01 0.82
C CYS A 24 -3.13 12.44 0.33
N ALA A 25 -4.16 12.25 1.16
CA ALA A 25 -5.53 12.65 0.83
C ALA A 25 -5.68 14.17 0.73
N THR A 26 -5.02 14.92 1.62
CA THR A 26 -5.02 16.38 1.60
C THR A 26 -4.39 16.91 0.31
N THR A 27 -3.19 16.42 -0.05
CA THR A 27 -2.50 16.81 -1.29
C THR A 27 -3.30 16.44 -2.55
N ALA A 28 -3.89 15.23 -2.59
CA ALA A 28 -4.74 14.80 -3.71
C ALA A 28 -5.93 15.75 -3.93
N ALA A 29 -6.59 16.15 -2.83
CA ALA A 29 -7.73 17.06 -2.88
C ALA A 29 -7.33 18.48 -3.31
N GLU A 30 -6.20 19.01 -2.81
CA GLU A 30 -5.68 20.34 -3.19
C GLU A 30 -5.30 20.42 -4.68
N LEU A 31 -4.70 19.35 -5.23
CA LEU A 31 -4.32 19.27 -6.64
C LEU A 31 -5.49 18.88 -7.56
N GLY A 32 -6.61 18.40 -7.01
CA GLY A 32 -7.70 17.82 -7.78
C GLY A 32 -7.28 16.54 -8.53
N GLN A 33 -6.26 15.83 -8.05
CA GLN A 33 -5.65 14.67 -8.71
C GLN A 33 -5.58 13.49 -7.73
N TRP A 34 -6.24 12.38 -8.08
CA TRP A 34 -6.27 11.15 -7.26
C TRP A 34 -5.40 10.02 -7.81
N ASP A 35 -4.95 10.15 -9.06
CA ASP A 35 -4.01 9.24 -9.68
C ASP A 35 -2.58 9.77 -9.48
N PHE A 36 -1.73 8.94 -8.90
CA PHE A 36 -0.34 9.30 -8.61
C PHE A 36 0.53 8.06 -8.70
N GLN A 37 1.85 8.26 -8.85
CA GLN A 37 2.79 7.15 -8.79
C GLN A 37 2.94 6.70 -7.34
N LEU A 38 2.62 5.42 -7.07
CA LEU A 38 2.85 4.78 -5.78
C LEU A 38 4.15 3.95 -5.82
N ALA A 39 5.12 4.30 -4.99
CA ALA A 39 6.33 3.52 -4.78
C ALA A 39 6.26 2.73 -3.46
N VAL A 40 6.41 1.41 -3.56
CA VAL A 40 6.43 0.49 -2.41
C VAL A 40 7.68 -0.38 -2.49
N ALA A 41 8.58 -0.21 -1.54
CA ALA A 41 9.87 -0.91 -1.49
C ALA A 41 10.00 -1.67 -0.16
N PRO A 42 9.60 -2.95 -0.09
CA PRO A 42 9.73 -3.75 1.12
C PRO A 42 11.19 -4.06 1.46
N VAL A 43 11.50 -4.07 2.76
CA VAL A 43 12.79 -4.58 3.25
C VAL A 43 12.88 -6.08 2.94
N ARG A 44 14.02 -6.53 2.42
CA ARG A 44 14.21 -7.93 2.02
C ARG A 44 14.57 -8.79 3.24
N PHE A 45 13.57 -9.46 3.79
CA PHE A 45 13.76 -10.51 4.79
C PHE A 45 13.55 -11.89 4.16
N ALA A 46 14.36 -12.87 4.57
CA ALA A 46 14.20 -14.26 4.13
C ALA A 46 13.16 -14.98 5.01
N GLY A 47 12.27 -15.76 4.40
CA GLY A 47 11.30 -16.61 5.11
C GLY A 47 10.16 -15.88 5.83
N THR A 48 9.96 -14.59 5.57
CA THR A 48 8.87 -13.80 6.17
C THR A 48 7.56 -13.88 5.36
N SER A 49 6.43 -13.63 6.02
CA SER A 49 5.12 -13.45 5.39
C SER A 49 4.80 -11.99 5.01
N GLY A 50 5.62 -11.04 5.46
CA GLY A 50 5.41 -9.61 5.23
C GLY A 50 6.66 -8.78 5.55
N SER A 51 6.63 -7.49 5.21
CA SER A 51 7.75 -6.59 5.43
C SER A 51 7.23 -5.18 5.74
N PRO A 52 7.85 -4.46 6.70
CA PRO A 52 7.56 -3.05 6.88
C PRO A 52 7.93 -2.27 5.61
N VAL A 53 7.12 -1.27 5.31
CA VAL A 53 7.28 -0.40 4.14
C VAL A 53 7.07 1.05 4.55
N ASN A 54 7.66 1.95 3.78
CA ASN A 54 7.30 3.37 3.78
C ASN A 54 6.75 3.71 2.38
N PRO A 55 5.43 3.55 2.13
CA PRO A 55 4.84 3.84 0.83
C PRO A 55 4.97 5.32 0.51
N ILE A 56 5.38 5.65 -0.72
CA ILE A 56 5.53 7.04 -1.17
C ILE A 56 4.56 7.29 -2.33
N ALA A 57 3.71 8.29 -2.17
CA ALA A 57 2.90 8.84 -3.25
C ALA A 57 3.66 10.00 -3.93
N THR A 58 3.74 10.00 -5.25
CA THR A 58 4.32 11.08 -6.07
C THR A 58 3.26 11.57 -7.04
N PHE A 59 2.75 12.77 -6.79
CA PHE A 59 1.69 13.44 -7.55
C PHE A 59 2.24 14.13 -8.80
#